data_AF-A0A6M3K9E5-F1
#
_entry.id   AF-A0A6M3K9E5-F1
#
_cell.length_a   1.000
_cell.length_b   1.000
_cell.length_c   1.000
_cell.angle_alpha   90.00
_cell.angle_beta   90.00
_cell.angle_gamma   90.00
#
_symmetry.space_group_name_H-M   'P 1'
#
loop_
_entity.id
_entity.type
_entity.pdbx_description
1 polymer ?
#
loop_
_entity_poly.entity_id
_entity_poly.type
_entity_poly.pdbx_seq_one_letter_code
_entity_poly.pdbx_strand_id
1 'polypeptide(L)'
;MGDIAHEKVSDDQRDTIFGVMCAASWHTFIILTKRPKALLRWYNDTDILGEGDFYPNVWIGVSISTQEDADQLIPFLLQIPAAVRIVSVEPMLGEINLRGGTYDLDWLNGWCVETEGEYDRRDGYFYRVPIQAQTEKIDGVIIGCESGPKRRPCKIERIENLIGQCVDTGTPVFVKQAEIDGKVVSMPRIMDRTWDQLPNQASPNHPG
;
A
#
# COMPACT_ATOMS: atom_id res chain seq x y z
N MET A 1 -13.18 -13.88 6.25
CA MET A 1 -12.48 -12.62 5.97
C MET A 1 -11.06 -12.98 5.56
N GLY A 2 -10.57 -12.51 4.41
CA GLY A 2 -9.29 -12.94 3.81
C GLY A 2 -8.08 -12.06 4.15
N ASP A 3 -8.16 -11.27 5.23
CA ASP A 3 -7.07 -10.38 5.68
C ASP A 3 -6.08 -11.16 6.54
N ILE A 4 -4.84 -11.32 6.06
CA ILE A 4 -3.78 -12.10 6.73
C ILE A 4 -3.33 -11.49 8.07
N ALA A 5 -3.53 -10.18 8.25
CA ALA A 5 -3.19 -9.48 9.49
C ALA A 5 -4.37 -9.44 10.49
N HIS A 6 -5.45 -10.18 10.23
CA HIS A 6 -6.55 -10.33 11.18
C HIS A 6 -6.10 -11.10 12.42
N GLU A 7 -6.56 -10.71 13.61
CA GLU A 7 -6.26 -11.33 14.92
C GLU A 7 -6.58 -12.85 15.02
N LYS A 8 -7.34 -13.38 14.06
CA LYS A 8 -7.74 -14.81 14.03
C LYS A 8 -6.77 -15.66 13.23
N VAL A 9 -5.82 -15.03 12.54
CA VAL A 9 -4.70 -15.69 11.87
C VAL A 9 -3.55 -15.66 12.87
N SER A 10 -3.09 -16.83 13.32
CA SER A 10 -1.93 -16.93 14.24
C SER A 10 -0.62 -16.60 13.52
N ASP A 11 0.43 -16.35 14.27
CA ASP A 11 1.76 -16.10 13.68
C ASP A 11 2.26 -17.34 12.90
N ASP A 12 2.13 -18.56 13.44
CA ASP A 12 2.46 -19.80 12.71
C ASP A 12 1.69 -19.94 11.38
N GLN A 13 0.43 -19.48 11.34
CA GLN A 13 -0.36 -19.48 10.11
C GLN A 13 0.17 -18.46 9.12
N ARG A 14 0.55 -17.26 9.58
CA ARG A 14 1.22 -16.26 8.73
C ARG A 14 2.52 -16.81 8.17
N ASP A 15 3.35 -17.42 9.02
CA ASP A 15 4.61 -18.03 8.62
C ASP A 15 4.41 -19.08 7.53
N THR A 16 3.43 -19.96 7.73
CA THR A 16 3.06 -20.98 6.73
C THR A 16 2.60 -20.36 5.42
N ILE A 17 1.74 -19.34 5.46
CA ILE A 17 1.20 -18.68 4.27
C ILE A 17 2.31 -17.97 3.50
N PHE A 18 3.13 -17.18 4.19
CA PHE A 18 4.26 -16.47 3.59
C PHE A 18 5.31 -17.45 3.03
N GLY A 19 5.57 -18.56 3.71
CA GLY A 19 6.44 -19.64 3.20
C GLY A 19 5.93 -20.24 1.88
N VAL A 20 4.61 -20.46 1.76
CA VAL A 20 4.00 -20.90 0.49
C VAL A 20 4.14 -19.83 -0.60
N MET A 21 3.93 -18.56 -0.27
CA MET A 21 4.07 -17.46 -1.23
C MET A 21 5.52 -17.34 -1.73
N CYS A 22 6.50 -17.47 -0.84
CA CYS A 22 7.92 -17.50 -1.18
C CYS A 22 8.26 -18.66 -2.12
N ALA A 23 7.77 -19.87 -1.82
CA ALA A 23 8.01 -21.05 -2.66
C ALA A 23 7.35 -20.95 -4.05
N ALA A 24 6.21 -20.27 -4.14
CA ALA A 24 5.45 -20.08 -5.38
C ALA A 24 5.93 -18.87 -6.19
N SER A 25 7.23 -18.80 -6.48
CA SER A 25 7.89 -17.68 -7.18
C SER A 25 7.36 -17.39 -8.59
N TRP A 26 6.58 -18.31 -9.17
CA TRP A 26 5.88 -18.11 -10.43
C TRP A 26 4.61 -17.25 -10.32
N HIS A 27 4.18 -16.88 -9.10
CA HIS A 27 3.08 -15.96 -8.85
C HIS A 27 3.57 -14.70 -8.15
N THR A 28 2.94 -13.57 -8.50
CA THR A 28 2.93 -12.37 -7.65
C THR A 28 1.74 -12.41 -6.71
N PHE A 29 1.99 -12.28 -5.42
CA PHE A 29 0.97 -12.18 -4.40
C PHE A 29 0.79 -10.72 -4.00
N ILE A 30 -0.42 -10.20 -4.08
CA ILE A 30 -0.76 -8.87 -3.56
C ILE A 30 -1.53 -9.05 -2.26
N ILE A 31 -0.91 -8.68 -1.14
CA ILE A 31 -1.53 -8.71 0.18
C ILE A 31 -2.08 -7.32 0.48
N LEU A 32 -3.40 -7.21 0.66
CA LEU A 32 -4.05 -5.97 1.10
C LEU A 32 -4.59 -6.15 2.52
N THR A 33 -4.24 -5.23 3.42
CA THR A 33 -4.72 -5.25 4.80
C THR A 33 -5.22 -3.88 5.28
N LYS A 34 -6.14 -3.88 6.24
CA LYS A 34 -6.49 -2.68 7.04
C LYS A 34 -5.75 -2.63 8.37
N ARG A 35 -4.86 -3.61 8.63
CA ARG A 35 -4.15 -3.80 9.89
C ARG A 35 -2.63 -3.83 9.67
N PRO A 36 -2.04 -2.86 8.96
CA PRO A 36 -0.60 -2.87 8.64
C PRO A 36 0.27 -2.90 9.88
N LYS A 37 -0.19 -2.32 10.99
CA LYS A 37 0.47 -2.38 12.29
C LYS A 37 0.68 -3.81 12.82
N ALA A 38 -0.33 -4.66 12.69
CA ALA A 38 -0.23 -6.06 13.12
C ALA A 38 0.71 -6.83 12.21
N LEU A 39 0.68 -6.53 10.90
CA LEU A 39 1.60 -7.11 9.93
C LEU A 39 3.06 -6.68 10.20
N LEU A 40 3.29 -5.40 10.47
CA LEU A 40 4.61 -4.86 10.84
C LEU A 40 5.14 -5.50 12.12
N ARG A 41 4.29 -5.66 13.16
CA ARG A 41 4.68 -6.38 14.38
C ARG A 41 5.11 -7.82 14.08
N TRP A 42 4.36 -8.52 13.23
CA TRP A 42 4.73 -9.88 12.84
C TRP A 42 6.05 -9.91 12.04
N TYR A 43 6.26 -8.98 11.10
CA TYR A 43 7.52 -8.86 10.34
C TYR A 43 8.74 -8.61 11.25
N ASN A 44 8.58 -7.86 12.33
CA ASN A 44 9.67 -7.59 13.28
C ASN A 44 9.97 -8.77 14.21
N ASP A 45 9.00 -9.67 14.41
CA ASP A 45 9.10 -10.78 15.36
C ASP A 45 9.37 -12.14 14.68
N THR A 46 9.19 -12.24 13.36
CA THR A 46 9.31 -13.51 12.62
C THR A 46 10.77 -13.81 12.26
N ASP A 47 11.16 -15.08 12.46
CA ASP A 47 12.49 -15.58 12.09
C ASP A 47 12.53 -16.16 10.65
N ILE A 48 11.39 -16.18 9.94
CA ILE A 48 11.33 -16.77 8.58
C ILE A 48 11.98 -15.87 7.52
N LEU A 49 12.15 -14.59 7.85
CA LEU A 49 12.84 -13.58 7.06
C LEU A 49 14.10 -13.19 7.82
N GLY A 50 15.22 -12.98 7.12
CA GLY A 50 16.38 -12.33 7.75
C GLY A 50 16.03 -10.90 8.17
N GLU A 51 16.84 -10.30 9.04
CA GLU A 51 16.63 -8.92 9.46
C GLU A 51 16.59 -7.96 8.25
N GLY A 52 15.43 -7.32 8.04
CA GLY A 52 15.23 -6.39 6.92
C GLY A 52 14.94 -7.03 5.56
N ASP A 53 14.80 -8.37 5.50
CA ASP A 53 14.50 -9.08 4.26
C ASP A 53 13.02 -8.99 3.85
N PHE A 54 12.78 -9.20 2.56
CA PHE A 54 11.45 -9.29 1.96
C PHE A 54 11.42 -10.36 0.87
N TYR A 55 10.21 -10.83 0.51
CA TYR A 55 10.02 -11.73 -0.62
C TYR A 55 9.75 -10.94 -1.92
N PRO A 56 10.55 -11.12 -3.00
CA PRO A 56 10.43 -10.34 -4.24
C PRO A 56 9.06 -10.43 -4.92
N ASN A 57 8.38 -11.57 -4.77
CA ASN A 57 7.09 -11.85 -5.39
C ASN A 57 5.89 -11.60 -4.46
N VAL A 58 6.12 -11.03 -3.27
CA VAL A 58 5.06 -10.66 -2.32
C VAL A 58 5.00 -9.14 -2.19
N TRP A 59 3.92 -8.57 -2.68
CA TRP A 59 3.62 -7.15 -2.61
C TRP A 59 2.73 -6.89 -1.41
N ILE A 60 3.08 -5.87 -0.63
CA ILE A 60 2.35 -5.49 0.57
C ILE A 60 1.58 -4.21 0.30
N GLY A 61 0.34 -4.14 0.74
CA GLY A 61 -0.45 -2.94 0.58
C GLY A 61 -1.50 -2.73 1.65
N VAL A 62 -1.97 -1.49 1.73
CA VAL A 62 -3.06 -1.10 2.62
C VAL A 62 -4.32 -0.81 1.82
N SER A 63 -5.46 -1.20 2.39
CA SER A 63 -6.78 -0.82 1.87
C SER A 63 -7.28 0.40 2.64
N ILE A 64 -7.41 1.53 1.95
CA ILE A 64 -7.88 2.80 2.49
C ILE A 64 -9.16 3.23 1.78
N SER A 65 -9.98 4.02 2.46
CA SER A 65 -11.23 4.55 1.91
C SER A 65 -11.36 6.07 2.06
N THR A 66 -10.63 6.66 3.02
CA THR A 66 -10.64 8.09 3.34
C THR A 66 -9.20 8.62 3.55
N GLN A 67 -9.01 9.94 3.59
CA GLN A 67 -7.72 10.53 3.94
C GLN A 67 -7.29 10.13 5.36
N GLU A 68 -8.23 10.02 6.30
CA GLU A 68 -7.94 9.55 7.66
C GLU A 68 -7.37 8.13 7.66
N ASP A 69 -7.91 7.21 6.84
CA ASP A 69 -7.31 5.89 6.66
C ASP A 69 -5.89 6.01 6.07
N ALA A 70 -5.67 6.92 5.11
CA ALA A 70 -4.37 7.13 4.49
C ALA A 70 -3.33 7.57 5.53
N ASP A 71 -3.65 8.62 6.29
CA ASP A 71 -2.83 9.20 7.35
C ASP A 71 -2.50 8.19 8.45
N GLN A 72 -3.45 7.32 8.79
CA GLN A 72 -3.24 6.31 9.83
C GLN A 72 -2.44 5.09 9.34
N LEU A 73 -2.65 4.65 8.09
CA LEU A 73 -2.19 3.33 7.64
C LEU A 73 -0.91 3.37 6.79
N ILE A 74 -0.73 4.39 5.96
CA ILE A 74 0.44 4.50 5.07
C ILE A 74 1.76 4.61 5.85
N PRO A 75 1.85 5.36 6.97
CA PRO A 75 3.10 5.38 7.76
C PRO A 75 3.56 4.00 8.23
N PHE A 76 2.64 3.09 8.56
CA PHE A 76 3.00 1.71 8.90
C PHE A 76 3.39 0.90 7.67
N LEU A 77 2.72 1.09 6.52
CA LEU A 77 3.09 0.43 5.26
C LEU A 77 4.54 0.73 4.86
N LEU A 78 4.96 2.00 4.94
CA LEU A 78 6.30 2.43 4.57
C LEU A 78 7.39 1.83 5.48
N GLN A 79 7.04 1.38 6.69
CA GLN A 79 7.97 0.71 7.62
C GLN A 79 8.07 -0.80 7.40
N ILE A 80 7.12 -1.41 6.67
CA ILE A 80 7.17 -2.86 6.40
C ILE A 80 8.21 -3.12 5.32
N PRO A 81 9.17 -4.06 5.53
CA PRO A 81 10.05 -4.54 4.48
C PRO A 81 9.24 -5.18 3.35
N ALA A 82 9.24 -4.57 2.17
CA ALA A 82 8.46 -5.04 1.04
C ALA A 82 9.17 -4.76 -0.28
N ALA A 83 9.08 -5.70 -1.22
CA ALA A 83 9.57 -5.53 -2.59
C ALA A 83 8.81 -4.44 -3.35
N VAL A 84 7.51 -4.34 -3.07
CA VAL A 84 6.56 -3.39 -3.69
C VAL A 84 5.51 -3.04 -2.64
N ARG A 85 5.25 -1.74 -2.49
CA ARG A 85 4.22 -1.17 -1.62
C ARG A 85 3.07 -0.60 -2.44
N ILE A 86 1.85 -1.06 -2.18
CA ILE A 86 0.65 -0.59 -2.90
C ILE A 86 -0.35 0.06 -1.94
N VAL A 87 -0.98 1.13 -2.39
CA VAL A 87 -2.16 1.69 -1.74
C VAL A 87 -3.39 1.37 -2.57
N SER A 88 -4.32 0.61 -1.99
CA SER A 88 -5.62 0.32 -2.59
C SER A 88 -6.66 1.27 -2.01
N VAL A 89 -7.07 2.26 -2.79
CA VAL A 89 -8.15 3.19 -2.48
C VAL A 89 -9.49 2.57 -2.89
N GLU A 90 -9.90 1.54 -2.14
CA GLU A 90 -11.09 0.74 -2.43
C GLU A 90 -11.90 0.40 -1.15
N PRO A 91 -13.18 0.83 -1.06
CA PRO A 91 -13.82 1.81 -1.93
C PRO A 91 -13.29 3.23 -1.69
N MET A 92 -13.15 4.05 -2.74
CA MET A 92 -12.83 5.47 -2.61
C MET A 92 -14.06 6.27 -2.14
N LEU A 93 -14.07 6.70 -0.88
CA LEU A 93 -15.21 7.39 -0.25
C LEU A 93 -15.00 8.91 -0.09
N GLY A 94 -13.75 9.37 -0.17
CA GLY A 94 -13.37 10.77 -0.03
C GLY A 94 -12.27 11.17 -1.02
N GLU A 95 -11.92 12.45 -1.01
CA GLU A 95 -10.66 12.91 -1.62
C GLU A 95 -9.48 12.25 -0.91
N ILE A 96 -8.42 11.92 -1.66
CA ILE A 96 -7.17 11.39 -1.14
C ILE A 96 -6.03 12.24 -1.72
N ASN A 97 -5.19 12.77 -0.84
CA ASN A 97 -3.93 13.42 -1.18
C ASN A 97 -2.78 12.56 -0.65
N LEU A 98 -2.02 11.95 -1.56
CA LEU A 98 -0.82 11.17 -1.25
C LEU A 98 0.46 12.03 -1.27
N ARG A 99 0.35 13.30 -1.66
CA ARG A 99 1.47 14.25 -1.82
C ARG A 99 1.58 15.29 -0.70
N GLY A 100 0.64 15.29 0.24
CA GLY A 100 0.61 16.18 1.39
C GLY A 100 -0.05 15.48 2.57
N GLY A 101 0.41 14.25 2.85
CA GLY A 101 -0.06 13.44 3.97
C GLY A 101 0.32 14.03 5.32
N THR A 102 0.20 13.26 6.39
CA THR A 102 0.63 13.69 7.74
C THR A 102 2.06 14.24 7.68
N TYR A 103 2.27 15.44 8.25
CA TYR A 103 3.54 16.16 8.25
C TYR A 103 4.01 16.65 6.86
N ASP A 104 3.08 16.91 5.93
CA ASP A 104 3.38 17.36 4.55
C ASP A 104 4.26 16.37 3.76
N LEU A 105 4.14 15.07 4.10
CA LEU A 105 4.89 14.02 3.45
C LEU A 105 4.31 13.67 2.06
N ASP A 106 5.16 13.73 1.03
CA ASP A 106 4.90 13.18 -0.31
C ASP A 106 5.26 11.69 -0.33
N TRP A 107 4.26 10.83 -0.15
CA TRP A 107 4.44 9.38 -0.10
C TRP A 107 4.69 8.76 -1.49
N LEU A 108 4.52 9.52 -2.57
CA LEU A 108 4.74 9.05 -3.95
C LEU A 108 6.19 9.27 -4.41
N ASN A 109 6.82 10.37 -4.00
CA ASN A 109 8.22 10.66 -4.34
C ASN A 109 9.23 10.02 -3.38
N GLY A 110 8.77 9.58 -2.20
CA GLY A 110 9.62 9.07 -1.14
C GLY A 110 10.37 10.18 -0.41
N TRP A 111 10.84 9.88 0.80
CA TRP A 111 11.57 10.83 1.64
C TRP A 111 12.99 10.35 1.90
N CYS A 112 13.93 11.30 1.89
CA CYS A 112 15.20 11.18 2.58
C CYS A 112 15.17 12.22 3.69
N VAL A 113 15.07 11.79 4.94
CA VAL A 113 15.27 12.69 6.08
C VAL A 113 16.64 12.38 6.67
N GLU A 114 17.57 13.32 6.54
CA GLU A 114 18.80 13.34 7.32
C GLU A 114 18.49 13.96 8.69
N THR A 115 17.85 13.21 9.59
CA THR A 115 17.79 13.63 11.00
C THR A 115 18.23 12.49 11.90
N GLU A 116 19.13 12.80 12.82
CA GLU A 116 19.36 11.98 14.02
C GLU A 116 18.08 12.03 14.85
N GLY A 117 17.23 11.00 14.76
CA GLY A 117 15.96 10.96 15.49
C GLY A 117 16.18 10.78 16.99
N GLU A 118 15.61 11.68 17.81
CA GLU A 118 15.41 11.46 19.24
C GLU A 118 14.18 10.57 19.49
N TYR A 119 14.27 9.73 20.53
CA TYR A 119 13.20 8.85 20.99
C TYR A 119 12.08 9.63 21.70
N ASP A 120 10.94 9.88 21.05
CA ASP A 120 9.72 10.29 21.76
C ASP A 120 8.91 9.05 22.18
N ARG A 121 8.65 8.92 23.50
CA ARG A 121 7.98 7.78 24.16
C ARG A 121 6.48 8.00 24.36
N ARG A 122 5.85 8.93 23.64
CA ARG A 122 4.40 9.10 23.73
C ARG A 122 3.72 8.01 22.89
N ASP A 123 3.03 7.11 23.57
CA ASP A 123 2.08 6.12 23.01
C ASP A 123 2.64 4.74 22.57
N GLY A 124 3.87 4.39 22.95
CA GLY A 124 4.34 3.00 22.85
C GLY A 124 4.57 2.49 21.42
N TYR A 125 4.62 3.38 20.44
CA TYR A 125 5.01 3.08 19.06
C TYR A 125 6.36 3.70 18.74
N PHE A 126 7.28 2.87 18.28
CA PHE A 126 8.60 3.31 17.83
C PHE A 126 8.45 3.96 16.44
N TYR A 127 8.69 5.26 16.33
CA TYR A 127 9.06 5.85 15.05
C TYR A 127 10.58 5.78 14.95
N ARG A 128 11.10 4.63 14.53
CA ARG A 128 12.47 4.59 14.03
C ARG A 128 12.41 5.30 12.69
N VAL A 129 12.87 6.55 12.62
CA VAL A 129 13.28 7.13 11.33
C VAL A 129 14.63 6.50 11.05
N PRO A 130 14.77 5.57 10.09
CA PRO A 130 16.07 4.99 9.81
C PRO A 130 16.97 6.10 9.26
N ILE A 131 18.00 6.46 10.03
CA ILE A 131 19.16 7.17 9.49
C ILE A 131 19.73 6.19 8.46
N GLN A 132 19.66 6.58 7.18
CA GLN A 132 19.98 5.79 5.98
C GLN A 132 18.88 4.82 5.47
N ALA A 133 17.67 5.31 5.18
CA ALA A 133 16.79 4.70 4.18
C ALA A 133 16.62 5.67 3.00
N GLN A 134 17.28 5.39 1.88
CA GLN A 134 16.89 6.03 0.62
C GLN A 134 15.50 5.51 0.23
N THR A 135 14.54 6.42 0.03
CA THR A 135 13.41 6.27 -0.92
C THR A 135 12.25 5.30 -0.60
N GLU A 136 11.84 5.12 0.66
CA GLU A 136 10.60 4.37 0.91
C GLU A 136 9.39 5.17 0.44
N LYS A 137 8.73 4.66 -0.61
CA LYS A 137 7.58 5.28 -1.29
C LYS A 137 6.49 4.26 -1.58
N ILE A 138 5.34 4.76 -2.02
CA ILE A 138 4.30 3.94 -2.64
C ILE A 138 4.72 3.63 -4.08
N ASP A 139 4.76 2.35 -4.41
CA ASP A 139 5.16 1.87 -5.73
C ASP A 139 3.98 1.76 -6.70
N GLY A 140 2.74 1.69 -6.20
CA GLY A 140 1.55 1.67 -7.03
C GLY A 140 0.25 2.03 -6.30
N VAL A 141 -0.72 2.51 -7.06
CA VAL A 141 -2.04 2.89 -6.55
C VAL A 141 -3.13 2.13 -7.29
N ILE A 142 -4.03 1.50 -6.54
CA ILE A 142 -5.24 0.85 -7.07
C ILE A 142 -6.45 1.69 -6.66
N ILE A 143 -7.33 2.02 -7.61
CA ILE A 143 -8.50 2.88 -7.38
C ILE A 143 -9.78 2.12 -7.74
N GLY A 144 -10.78 2.18 -6.86
CA GLY A 144 -12.06 1.54 -7.10
C GLY A 144 -13.21 2.18 -6.32
N CYS A 145 -14.35 2.39 -6.96
CA CYS A 145 -15.59 2.73 -6.25
C CYS A 145 -16.21 1.52 -5.54
N GLU A 146 -17.18 1.75 -4.66
CA GLU A 146 -17.94 0.68 -4.01
C GLU A 146 -18.87 -0.03 -5.00
N SER A 147 -19.05 -1.35 -4.85
CA SER A 147 -19.95 -2.15 -5.69
C SER A 147 -21.33 -2.33 -5.05
N GLY A 148 -22.33 -2.72 -5.85
CA GLY A 148 -23.65 -3.11 -5.38
C GLY A 148 -24.71 -2.00 -5.38
N PRO A 149 -25.98 -2.33 -5.05
CA PRO A 149 -27.13 -1.43 -5.21
C PRO A 149 -27.20 -0.31 -4.15
N LYS A 150 -26.48 -0.45 -3.03
CA LYS A 150 -26.41 0.56 -1.95
C LYS A 150 -25.02 1.22 -1.86
N ARG A 151 -24.26 1.19 -2.96
CA ARG A 151 -22.92 1.78 -3.00
C ARG A 151 -22.98 3.28 -2.68
N ARG A 152 -21.98 3.76 -1.97
CA ARG A 152 -21.78 5.19 -1.77
C ARG A 152 -21.28 5.83 -3.07
N PRO A 153 -21.77 7.04 -3.42
CA PRO A 153 -21.32 7.73 -4.63
C PRO A 153 -19.81 7.97 -4.63
N CYS A 154 -19.17 7.66 -5.75
CA CYS A 154 -17.77 7.98 -6.00
C CYS A 154 -17.71 9.00 -7.14
N LYS A 155 -17.29 10.22 -6.83
CA LYS A 155 -17.18 11.30 -7.81
C LYS A 155 -16.01 11.02 -8.76
N ILE A 156 -16.20 11.21 -10.06
CA ILE A 156 -15.15 10.94 -11.04
C ILE A 156 -13.96 11.87 -10.87
N GLU A 157 -14.22 13.11 -10.44
CA GLU A 157 -13.21 14.15 -10.22
C GLU A 157 -12.18 13.75 -9.15
N ARG A 158 -12.61 12.93 -8.16
CA ARG A 158 -11.71 12.35 -7.14
C ARG A 158 -10.71 11.38 -7.75
N ILE A 159 -11.21 10.54 -8.64
CA ILE A 159 -10.40 9.53 -9.34
C ILE A 159 -9.42 10.25 -10.27
N GLU A 160 -9.89 11.24 -11.03
CA GLU A 160 -9.04 12.06 -11.91
C GLU A 160 -7.95 12.80 -11.13
N ASN A 161 -8.28 13.37 -9.96
CA ASN A 161 -7.30 14.02 -9.10
C ASN A 161 -6.21 13.05 -8.63
N LEU A 162 -6.60 11.86 -8.14
CA LEU A 162 -5.65 10.87 -7.67
C LEU A 162 -4.80 10.28 -8.82
N ILE A 163 -5.39 10.09 -10.00
CA ILE A 163 -4.65 9.76 -11.23
C ILE A 163 -3.62 10.85 -11.53
N GLY A 164 -4.00 12.13 -11.47
CA GLY A 164 -3.11 13.25 -11.70
C GLY A 164 -1.90 13.22 -10.77
N GLN A 165 -2.12 13.00 -9.47
CA GLN A 165 -1.03 12.85 -8.50
C GLN A 165 -0.04 11.74 -8.89
N CYS A 166 -0.55 10.58 -9.34
CA CYS A 166 0.29 9.44 -9.76
C CYS A 166 1.03 9.71 -11.08
N VAL A 167 0.38 10.35 -12.05
CA VAL A 167 0.98 10.73 -13.33
C VAL A 167 2.15 11.69 -13.10
N ASP A 168 1.96 12.68 -12.24
CA ASP A 168 2.98 13.70 -11.95
C ASP A 168 4.26 13.11 -11.34
N THR A 169 4.16 11.96 -10.65
CA THR A 169 5.30 11.28 -10.00
C THR A 169 5.76 10.03 -10.76
N GLY A 170 5.09 9.68 -11.85
CA GLY A 170 5.33 8.43 -12.58
C GLY A 170 4.99 7.16 -11.78
N THR A 171 4.11 7.26 -10.77
CA THR A 171 3.65 6.11 -9.99
C THR A 171 2.61 5.32 -10.80
N PRO A 172 2.81 3.99 -11.01
CA PRO A 172 1.82 3.12 -11.63
C PRO A 172 0.44 3.22 -10.98
N VAL A 173 -0.60 3.37 -11.80
CA VAL A 173 -1.99 3.46 -11.37
C VAL A 173 -2.89 2.47 -12.12
N PHE A 174 -3.69 1.74 -11.35
CA PHE A 174 -4.70 0.79 -11.83
C PHE A 174 -6.09 1.23 -11.37
N VAL A 175 -6.96 1.62 -12.29
CA VAL A 175 -8.37 1.91 -11.99
C VAL A 175 -9.19 0.65 -12.23
N LYS A 176 -9.53 -0.04 -11.14
CA LYS A 176 -10.31 -1.27 -11.20
C LYS A 176 -11.75 -1.02 -11.62
N GLN A 177 -12.40 -0.04 -11.01
CA GLN A 177 -13.78 0.31 -11.32
C GLN A 177 -14.13 1.74 -10.89
N ALA A 178 -15.00 2.41 -11.64
CA ALA A 178 -15.52 3.73 -11.28
C ALA A 178 -17.02 3.82 -11.55
N GLU A 179 -17.66 4.82 -10.95
CA GLU A 179 -19.03 5.18 -11.27
C GLU A 179 -19.05 6.18 -12.43
N ILE A 180 -19.62 5.76 -13.57
CA ILE A 180 -19.78 6.57 -14.79
C ILE A 180 -21.28 6.60 -15.11
N ASP A 181 -21.87 7.79 -15.19
CA ASP A 181 -23.29 8.00 -15.47
C ASP A 181 -24.24 7.14 -14.60
N GLY A 182 -23.91 7.01 -13.30
CA GLY A 182 -24.69 6.24 -12.34
C GLY A 182 -24.53 4.71 -12.46
N LYS A 183 -23.56 4.23 -13.25
CA LYS A 183 -23.25 2.80 -13.41
C LYS A 183 -21.82 2.52 -12.96
N VAL A 184 -21.63 1.40 -12.26
CA VAL A 184 -20.28 0.91 -11.96
C VAL A 184 -19.72 0.25 -13.21
N VAL A 185 -18.61 0.78 -13.71
CA VAL A 185 -17.91 0.30 -14.90
C VAL A 185 -16.55 -0.26 -14.45
N SER A 186 -16.27 -1.50 -14.82
CA SER A 186 -14.96 -2.12 -14.60
C SER A 186 -13.96 -1.60 -15.64
N MET A 187 -12.75 -1.26 -15.20
CA MET A 187 -11.67 -0.72 -16.03
C MET A 187 -12.14 0.37 -17.01
N PRO A 188 -12.79 1.44 -16.50
CA PRO A 188 -13.36 2.49 -17.33
C PRO A 188 -12.28 3.26 -18.09
N ARG A 189 -12.69 3.95 -19.18
CA ARG A 189 -11.87 5.01 -19.76
C ARG A 189 -12.10 6.31 -19.00
N ILE A 190 -11.04 6.89 -18.47
CA ILE A 190 -11.00 8.15 -17.71
C ILE A 190 -9.84 8.96 -18.27
N MET A 191 -10.06 10.26 -18.54
CA MET A 191 -9.06 11.10 -19.23
C MET A 191 -8.60 10.47 -20.55
N ASP A 192 -9.58 10.04 -21.37
CA ASP A 192 -9.39 9.43 -22.69
C ASP A 192 -8.56 8.13 -22.76
N ARG A 193 -8.28 7.45 -21.64
CA ARG A 193 -7.56 6.17 -21.63
C ARG A 193 -8.01 5.23 -20.51
N THR A 194 -7.61 3.97 -20.61
CA THR A 194 -7.66 3.03 -19.48
C THR A 194 -6.38 3.15 -18.67
N TRP A 195 -6.51 2.96 -17.36
CA TRP A 195 -5.44 2.99 -16.37
C TRP A 195 -5.29 1.59 -15.77
N ASP A 196 -4.33 0.83 -16.28
CA ASP A 196 -4.16 -0.61 -16.04
C ASP A 196 -2.73 -0.96 -15.60
N GLN A 197 -1.98 0.02 -15.11
CA GLN A 197 -0.58 -0.15 -14.75
C GLN A 197 -0.46 -0.66 -13.31
N LEU A 198 0.25 -1.77 -13.16
CA LEU A 198 0.75 -2.25 -11.87
C LEU A 198 2.27 -2.02 -11.80
N PRO A 199 2.86 -1.99 -10.59
CA PRO A 199 4.31 -1.93 -10.43
C PRO A 199 5.00 -3.09 -11.15
N ASN A 200 6.26 -2.89 -11.55
CA ASN A 200 7.07 -4.01 -12.01
C ASN A 200 7.50 -4.86 -10.81
N GLN A 201 7.68 -6.17 -11.00
CA GLN A 201 8.30 -7.00 -9.96
C GLN A 201 9.69 -6.46 -9.64
N ALA A 202 10.04 -6.37 -8.36
CA ALA A 202 11.41 -6.15 -7.97
C ALA A 202 12.27 -7.33 -8.46
N SER A 203 13.43 -7.04 -9.04
CA SER A 203 14.42 -8.10 -9.27
C SER A 203 14.88 -8.61 -7.91
N PRO A 204 15.04 -9.93 -7.70
CA PRO A 204 15.66 -10.43 -6.48
C PRO A 204 17.03 -9.78 -6.38
N ASN A 205 17.31 -9.13 -5.24
CA ASN A 205 18.69 -8.83 -4.87
C ASN A 205 19.40 -10.19 -4.87
N HIS A 206 20.29 -10.44 -5.84
CA HIS A 206 21.23 -11.55 -5.71
C HIS A 206 22.22 -11.14 -4.62
N PRO A 207 22.26 -11.81 -3.46
CA PRO A 207 23.47 -11.76 -2.66
C PRO A 207 24.55 -12.47 -3.48
N GLY A 208 25.53 -11.70 -3.95
CA GLY A 208 26.79 -12.23 -4.45
C GLY A 208 27.67 -12.73 -3.31
#